data_AF-A0A3B9EPZ8-F1
#
_entry.id   AF-A0A3B9EPZ8-F1
#
_cell.length_a   1.000
_cell.length_b   1.000
_cell.length_c   1.000
_cell.angle_alpha   90.00
_cell.angle_beta   90.00
_cell.angle_gamma   90.00
#
_symmetry.space_group_name_H-M   'P 1'
#
loop_
_entity.id
_entity.type
_entity.pdbx_description
1 polymer ?
#
loop_
_entity_poly.entity_id
_entity_poly.type
_entity_poly.pdbx_seq_one_letter_code
_entity_poly.pdbx_strand_id
1 'polypeptide(L)'
;MTDADPLDQGREPAASDAISVDDAAQRIDAAMARIDAMDLDGALSILAEIEAGLRFPKDPSLRVQWARCLDGLGFIDLMDAKELRAAGEAAVPGAEDPDHKFTRGLKQALAKFDQALANQMDPTYRNTADGNKAYVLALLDRQQEARTLFRRLLKAGGKEVYDGQMRDTGRYPIHEDRAVRRMLDDLWEEIDK
;
A
#
# COMPACT_ATOMS: atom_id res chain seq x y z
N MET A 1 -0.86 55.16 36.45
CA MET A 1 -1.54 53.89 36.80
C MET A 1 -2.79 53.85 35.95
N THR A 2 -2.92 53.06 34.89
CA THR A 2 -2.05 52.01 34.34
C THR A 2 -2.45 51.85 32.87
N ASP A 3 -1.44 51.47 32.09
CA ASP A 3 -1.33 51.23 30.66
C ASP A 3 -2.60 51.00 29.82
N ALA A 4 -2.67 51.76 28.73
CA ALA A 4 -3.34 51.37 27.50
C ALA A 4 -2.50 50.28 26.83
N ASP A 5 -3.04 49.08 26.71
CA ASP A 5 -2.43 47.94 26.04
C ASP A 5 -2.57 48.14 24.51
N PRO A 6 -1.47 48.40 23.77
CA PRO A 6 -1.54 48.60 22.34
C PRO A 6 -1.21 47.29 21.62
N LEU A 7 -2.07 46.93 20.67
CA LEU A 7 -1.76 46.04 19.55
C LEU A 7 -1.68 44.54 19.92
N ASP A 8 -2.86 43.94 20.14
CA ASP A 8 -3.11 42.58 19.62
C ASP A 8 -3.10 42.65 18.08
N GLN A 9 -1.89 42.71 17.53
CA GLN A 9 -1.69 42.51 16.09
C GLN A 9 -2.11 41.08 15.81
N GLY A 10 -3.15 40.94 15.00
CA GLY A 10 -3.64 39.67 14.49
C GLY A 10 -2.46 38.79 14.09
N ARG A 11 -2.13 37.86 14.97
CA ARG A 11 -1.25 36.76 14.63
C ARG A 11 -2.12 35.86 13.78
N GLU A 12 -2.07 36.09 12.47
CA GLU A 12 -2.50 35.09 11.51
C GLU A 12 -1.91 33.76 12.00
N PRO A 13 -2.73 32.70 12.15
CA PRO A 13 -2.18 31.41 12.51
C PRO A 13 -1.10 31.12 11.48
N ALA A 14 0.13 30.86 11.97
CA ALA A 14 1.25 30.47 11.13
C ALA A 14 0.72 29.49 10.10
N ALA A 15 0.90 29.80 8.81
CA ALA A 15 0.46 28.95 7.74
C ALA A 15 0.84 27.52 8.12
N SER A 16 -0.17 26.67 8.34
CA SER A 16 0.02 25.23 8.42
C SER A 16 1.00 24.89 7.31
N ASP A 17 2.17 24.33 7.62
CA ASP A 17 3.13 23.85 6.63
C ASP A 17 2.44 22.74 5.82
N ALA A 18 1.62 23.17 4.87
CA ALA A 18 0.83 22.30 4.03
C ALA A 18 1.83 21.62 3.10
N ILE A 19 1.92 20.30 3.23
CA ILE A 19 2.77 19.48 2.39
C ILE A 19 2.47 19.82 0.93
N SER A 20 3.50 20.27 0.19
CA SER A 20 3.36 20.57 -1.23
C SER A 20 3.29 19.28 -2.05
N VAL A 21 2.79 19.36 -3.29
CA VAL A 21 2.73 18.19 -4.19
C VAL A 21 4.13 17.60 -4.42
N ASP A 22 5.13 18.46 -4.62
CA ASP A 22 6.50 18.04 -4.90
C ASP A 22 7.18 17.42 -3.66
N ASP A 23 6.97 18.01 -2.48
CA ASP A 23 7.46 17.43 -1.21
C ASP A 23 6.84 16.05 -0.96
N ALA A 24 5.52 15.94 -1.14
CA ALA A 24 4.82 14.66 -1.02
C ALA A 24 5.38 13.62 -2.00
N ALA A 25 5.52 13.99 -3.29
CA ALA A 25 6.03 13.09 -4.32
C ALA A 25 7.44 12.60 -3.99
N GLN A 26 8.35 13.50 -3.63
CA GLN A 26 9.74 13.15 -3.32
C GLN A 26 9.84 12.24 -2.08
N ARG A 27 9.08 12.52 -1.04
CA ARG A 27 9.07 11.70 0.18
C ARG A 27 8.44 10.33 -0.06
N ILE A 28 7.37 10.26 -0.88
CA ILE A 28 6.78 8.98 -1.30
C ILE A 28 7.79 8.17 -2.13
N ASP A 29 8.50 8.79 -3.08
CA ASP A 29 9.53 8.09 -3.87
C ASP A 29 10.62 7.50 -2.97
N ALA A 30 11.07 8.28 -1.96
CA ALA A 30 12.03 7.79 -0.97
C ALA A 30 11.48 6.63 -0.14
N ALA A 31 10.19 6.65 0.23
CA ALA A 31 9.55 5.55 0.93
C ALA A 31 9.40 4.30 0.03
N MET A 32 9.05 4.46 -1.25
CA MET A 32 8.96 3.35 -2.20
C MET A 32 10.31 2.67 -2.42
N ALA A 33 11.39 3.45 -2.52
CA ALA A 33 12.74 2.90 -2.62
C ALA A 33 13.15 2.08 -1.37
N ARG A 34 12.68 2.48 -0.17
CA ARG A 34 12.86 1.71 1.06
C ARG A 34 12.03 0.43 1.07
N ILE A 35 10.78 0.48 0.61
CA ILE A 35 9.94 -0.72 0.42
C ILE A 35 10.63 -1.71 -0.53
N ASP A 36 11.20 -1.23 -1.63
CA ASP A 36 11.91 -2.09 -2.58
C ASP A 36 13.12 -2.79 -1.96
N ALA A 37 13.81 -2.09 -1.05
CA ALA A 37 14.91 -2.61 -0.25
C ALA A 37 14.46 -3.43 0.98
N MET A 38 13.15 -3.60 1.20
CA MET A 38 12.54 -4.24 2.39
C MET A 38 12.88 -3.53 3.72
N ASP A 39 13.21 -2.25 3.68
CA ASP A 39 13.27 -1.38 4.87
C ASP A 39 11.87 -0.83 5.19
N LEU A 40 11.01 -1.72 5.70
CA LEU A 40 9.59 -1.43 5.91
C LEU A 40 9.36 -0.44 7.05
N ASP A 41 10.12 -0.52 8.14
CA ASP A 41 10.05 0.44 9.26
C ASP A 41 10.42 1.86 8.80
N GLY A 42 11.51 1.99 8.02
CA GLY A 42 11.92 3.27 7.47
C GLY A 42 10.91 3.86 6.49
N ALA A 43 10.29 3.01 5.66
CA ALA A 43 9.20 3.43 4.77
C ALA A 43 7.95 3.84 5.56
N LEU A 44 7.56 3.06 6.57
CA LEU A 44 6.39 3.33 7.42
C LEU A 44 6.50 4.68 8.11
N SER A 45 7.67 5.00 8.66
CA SER A 45 7.90 6.31 9.30
C SER A 45 7.61 7.47 8.35
N ILE A 46 8.07 7.38 7.10
CA ILE A 46 7.85 8.44 6.10
C ILE A 46 6.37 8.50 5.70
N LEU A 47 5.76 7.36 5.38
CA LEU A 47 4.40 7.30 4.87
C LEU A 47 3.37 7.71 5.93
N ALA A 48 3.57 7.33 7.20
CA ALA A 48 2.69 7.73 8.29
C ALA A 48 2.64 9.26 8.49
N GLU A 49 3.80 9.94 8.38
CA GLU A 49 3.86 11.40 8.42
C GLU A 49 3.11 12.04 7.25
N ILE A 50 3.28 11.51 6.04
CA ILE A 50 2.60 12.00 4.83
C ILE A 50 1.10 11.77 4.93
N GLU A 51 0.65 10.58 5.36
CA GLU A 51 -0.76 10.27 5.53
C GLU A 51 -1.42 11.23 6.54
N ALA A 52 -0.74 11.52 7.66
CA ALA A 52 -1.23 12.48 8.65
C ALA A 52 -1.38 13.90 8.08
N GLY A 53 -0.44 14.34 7.25
CA GLY A 53 -0.46 15.68 6.64
C GLY A 53 -1.36 15.83 5.41
N LEU A 54 -1.61 14.75 4.66
CA LEU A 54 -2.39 14.77 3.42
C LEU A 54 -3.78 14.15 3.55
N ARG A 55 -4.24 13.80 4.75
CA ARG A 55 -5.49 13.06 4.94
C ARG A 55 -6.69 13.75 4.29
N PHE A 56 -7.30 13.10 3.30
CA PHE A 56 -8.45 13.60 2.52
C PHE A 56 -8.16 14.91 1.76
N PRO A 57 -7.16 14.94 0.86
CA PRO A 57 -6.80 16.16 0.18
C PRO A 57 -7.86 16.54 -0.86
N LYS A 58 -8.19 17.84 -0.93
CA LYS A 58 -9.15 18.37 -1.91
C LYS A 58 -8.50 18.62 -3.28
N ASP A 59 -7.20 18.86 -3.30
CA ASP A 59 -6.43 19.06 -4.53
C ASP A 59 -6.27 17.72 -5.27
N PRO A 60 -6.62 17.62 -6.57
CA PRO A 60 -6.45 16.42 -7.37
C PRO A 60 -5.02 15.86 -7.41
N SER A 61 -4.01 16.74 -7.46
CA SER A 61 -2.60 16.36 -7.51
C SER A 61 -2.15 15.78 -6.17
N LEU A 62 -2.60 16.37 -5.05
CA LEU A 62 -2.37 15.79 -3.72
C LEU A 62 -3.15 14.49 -3.51
N ARG A 63 -4.32 14.30 -4.14
CA ARG A 63 -5.02 13.00 -4.11
C ARG A 63 -4.22 11.89 -4.77
N VAL A 64 -3.51 12.19 -5.87
CA VAL A 64 -2.59 11.23 -6.49
C VAL A 64 -1.50 10.82 -5.51
N GLN A 65 -0.86 11.78 -4.83
CA GLN A 65 0.17 11.48 -3.85
C GLN A 65 -0.37 10.72 -2.64
N TRP A 66 -1.53 11.12 -2.11
CA TRP A 66 -2.16 10.38 -1.03
C TRP A 66 -2.55 8.95 -1.43
N ALA A 67 -3.01 8.73 -2.66
CA ALA A 67 -3.28 7.39 -3.17
C ALA A 67 -2.00 6.53 -3.25
N ARG A 68 -0.86 7.10 -3.67
CA ARG A 68 0.44 6.40 -3.66
C ARG A 68 0.90 6.09 -2.23
N CYS A 69 0.66 7.01 -1.29
CA CYS A 69 0.95 6.79 0.13
C CYS A 69 0.13 5.60 0.68
N LEU A 70 -1.18 5.56 0.38
CA LEU A 70 -2.06 4.45 0.77
C LEU A 70 -1.63 3.12 0.15
N ASP A 71 -1.19 3.10 -1.10
CA ASP A 71 -0.64 1.90 -1.74
C ASP A 71 0.61 1.39 -0.99
N GLY A 72 1.55 2.28 -0.67
CA GLY A 72 2.72 1.94 0.15
C GLY A 72 2.37 1.39 1.53
N LEU A 73 1.45 2.04 2.24
CA LEU A 73 0.99 1.59 3.56
C LEU A 73 0.23 0.25 3.47
N GLY A 74 -0.56 0.04 2.42
CA GLY A 74 -1.21 -1.24 2.17
C GLY A 74 -0.21 -2.35 1.90
N PHE A 75 0.88 -2.05 1.21
CA PHE A 75 1.96 -3.02 0.98
C PHE A 75 2.67 -3.39 2.28
N ILE A 76 2.93 -2.43 3.17
CA ILE A 76 3.50 -2.69 4.49
C ILE A 76 2.57 -3.59 5.31
N ASP A 77 1.26 -3.27 5.41
CA ASP A 77 0.28 -4.13 6.10
C ASP A 77 0.27 -5.57 5.55
N LEU A 78 0.41 -5.73 4.22
CA LEU A 78 0.50 -7.03 3.57
C LEU A 78 1.77 -7.77 4.00
N MET A 79 2.94 -7.11 3.98
CA MET A 79 4.20 -7.72 4.38
C MET A 79 4.19 -8.10 5.87
N ASP A 80 3.65 -7.26 6.76
CA ASP A 80 3.50 -7.57 8.18
C ASP A 80 2.61 -8.81 8.38
N ALA A 81 1.50 -8.90 7.65
CA ALA A 81 0.62 -10.07 7.70
C ALA A 81 1.37 -11.34 7.23
N LYS A 82 2.17 -11.26 6.16
CA LYS A 82 2.97 -12.39 5.67
C LYS A 82 4.07 -12.78 6.65
N GLU A 83 4.76 -11.82 7.25
CA GLU A 83 5.80 -12.09 8.25
C GLU A 83 5.22 -12.81 9.46
N LEU A 84 4.10 -12.33 10.01
CA LEU A 84 3.38 -12.99 11.10
C LEU A 84 2.97 -14.42 10.73
N ARG A 85 2.49 -14.62 9.50
CA ARG A 85 2.10 -15.93 8.98
C ARG A 85 3.30 -16.87 8.82
N ALA A 86 4.42 -16.36 8.33
CA ALA A 86 5.66 -17.11 8.13
C ALA A 86 6.35 -17.46 9.45
N ALA A 87 6.25 -16.61 10.46
CA ALA A 87 6.77 -16.86 11.81
C ALA A 87 6.06 -18.04 12.51
N GLY A 88 4.86 -18.42 12.04
CA GLY A 88 4.14 -19.58 12.52
C GLY A 88 3.83 -19.50 14.02
N GLU A 89 3.39 -18.34 14.50
CA GLU A 89 3.03 -18.12 15.91
C GLU A 89 2.17 -19.30 16.41
N ALA A 90 2.70 -20.06 17.36
CA ALA A 90 1.94 -21.13 17.99
C ALA A 90 0.74 -20.51 18.70
N ALA A 91 -0.44 -21.11 18.55
CA ALA A 91 -1.64 -20.67 19.25
C ALA A 91 -1.39 -20.68 20.76
N VAL A 92 -1.24 -19.49 21.35
CA VAL A 92 -1.15 -19.32 22.80
C VAL A 92 -2.58 -19.26 23.34
N PRO A 93 -2.96 -20.06 24.36
CA PRO A 93 -4.29 -19.99 24.96
C PRO A 93 -4.63 -18.57 25.42
N GLY A 94 -5.72 -18.01 24.89
CA GLY A 94 -6.16 -16.63 25.18
C GLY A 94 -5.56 -15.55 24.28
N ALA A 95 -4.61 -15.89 23.40
CA ALA A 95 -4.19 -15.00 22.32
C ALA A 95 -5.16 -15.09 21.13
N GLU A 96 -5.22 -14.02 20.35
CA GLU A 96 -5.95 -13.99 19.07
C GLU A 96 -5.40 -15.09 18.13
N ASP A 97 -6.31 -15.84 17.51
CA ASP A 97 -5.99 -16.88 16.54
C ASP A 97 -5.08 -16.33 15.43
N PRO A 98 -3.91 -16.95 15.16
CA PRO A 98 -3.00 -16.53 14.08
C PRO A 98 -3.68 -16.42 12.71
N ASP A 99 -4.64 -17.30 12.40
CA ASP A 99 -5.41 -17.22 11.14
C ASP A 99 -6.27 -15.96 11.09
N HIS A 100 -6.84 -15.58 12.23
CA HIS A 100 -7.64 -14.37 12.36
C HIS A 100 -6.76 -13.11 12.22
N LYS A 101 -5.59 -13.07 12.87
CA LYS A 101 -4.61 -11.98 12.73
C LYS A 101 -4.18 -11.80 11.28
N PHE A 102 -3.80 -12.89 10.61
CA PHE A 102 -3.40 -12.88 9.21
C PHE A 102 -4.52 -12.32 8.32
N THR A 103 -5.75 -12.86 8.48
CA THR A 103 -6.92 -12.39 7.72
C THR A 103 -7.25 -10.93 8.00
N ARG A 104 -7.08 -10.46 9.24
CA ARG A 104 -7.29 -9.07 9.64
C ARG A 104 -6.28 -8.14 8.97
N GLY A 105 -5.00 -8.49 8.99
CA GLY A 105 -3.94 -7.74 8.30
C GLY A 105 -4.19 -7.63 6.80
N LEU A 106 -4.53 -8.75 6.15
CA LEU A 106 -4.88 -8.75 4.72
C LEU A 106 -6.10 -7.86 4.41
N LYS A 107 -7.12 -7.85 5.27
CA LYS A 107 -8.30 -6.97 5.09
C LYS A 107 -7.94 -5.49 5.27
N GLN A 108 -7.01 -5.16 6.16
CA GLN A 108 -6.51 -3.80 6.33
C GLN A 108 -5.74 -3.34 5.10
N ALA A 109 -4.83 -4.17 4.60
CA ALA A 109 -4.11 -3.93 3.35
C ALA A 109 -5.10 -3.71 2.18
N LEU A 110 -6.08 -4.60 2.03
CA LEU A 110 -7.11 -4.50 0.98
C LEU A 110 -7.88 -3.18 1.05
N ALA A 111 -8.28 -2.73 2.24
CA ALA A 111 -8.99 -1.47 2.41
C ALA A 111 -8.14 -0.27 1.97
N LYS A 112 -6.83 -0.29 2.27
CA LYS A 112 -5.90 0.74 1.80
C LYS A 112 -5.77 0.74 0.28
N PHE A 113 -5.65 -0.42 -0.36
CA PHE A 113 -5.60 -0.51 -1.83
C PHE A 113 -6.92 -0.07 -2.49
N ASP A 114 -8.06 -0.42 -1.92
CA ASP A 114 -9.36 0.05 -2.41
C ASP A 114 -9.45 1.58 -2.35
N GLN A 115 -8.99 2.18 -1.25
CA GLN A 115 -8.95 3.62 -1.08
C GLN A 115 -7.92 4.29 -2.02
N ALA A 116 -6.75 3.69 -2.20
CA ALA A 116 -5.75 4.14 -3.18
C ALA A 116 -6.35 4.16 -4.58
N LEU A 117 -6.96 3.06 -5.03
CA LEU A 117 -7.55 2.93 -6.38
C LEU A 117 -8.75 3.85 -6.60
N ALA A 118 -9.50 4.19 -5.56
CA ALA A 118 -10.60 5.16 -5.65
C ALA A 118 -10.10 6.60 -5.86
N ASN A 119 -8.86 6.91 -5.45
CA ASN A 119 -8.27 8.25 -5.55
C ASN A 119 -7.20 8.35 -6.64
N GLN A 120 -6.72 7.22 -7.17
CA GLN A 120 -5.63 7.18 -8.14
C GLN A 120 -6.13 7.46 -9.56
N MET A 121 -5.78 8.65 -10.06
CA MET A 121 -6.10 9.08 -11.44
C MET A 121 -4.94 8.83 -12.42
N ASP A 122 -3.72 8.61 -11.94
CA ASP A 122 -2.56 8.32 -12.78
C ASP A 122 -2.50 6.80 -13.09
N PRO A 123 -2.60 6.39 -14.38
CA PRO A 123 -2.53 4.98 -14.77
C PRO A 123 -1.24 4.27 -14.32
N THR A 124 -0.13 5.02 -14.23
CA THR A 124 1.19 4.48 -13.88
C THR A 124 1.16 3.88 -12.48
N TYR A 125 0.68 4.65 -11.49
CA TYR A 125 0.61 4.21 -10.09
C TYR A 125 -0.60 3.31 -9.83
N ARG A 126 -1.64 3.41 -10.66
CA ARG A 126 -2.83 2.56 -10.54
C ARG A 126 -2.48 1.08 -10.72
N ASN A 127 -1.59 0.76 -11.66
CA ASN A 127 -1.20 -0.62 -11.93
C ASN A 127 -0.52 -1.29 -10.74
N THR A 128 0.33 -0.56 -10.00
CA THR A 128 0.98 -1.07 -8.78
C THR A 128 -0.06 -1.43 -7.72
N ALA A 129 -0.98 -0.51 -7.41
CA ALA A 129 -2.04 -0.74 -6.44
C ALA A 129 -3.00 -1.88 -6.86
N ASP A 130 -3.31 -1.99 -8.15
CA ASP A 130 -4.12 -3.10 -8.68
C ASP A 130 -3.39 -4.45 -8.50
N GLY A 131 -2.06 -4.50 -8.69
CA GLY A 131 -1.24 -5.70 -8.51
C GLY A 131 -1.22 -6.16 -7.05
N ASN A 132 -0.91 -5.22 -6.15
CA ASN A 132 -0.93 -5.46 -4.71
C ASN A 132 -2.32 -5.93 -4.24
N LYS A 133 -3.39 -5.27 -4.72
CA LYS A 133 -4.77 -5.69 -4.45
C LYS A 133 -5.05 -7.11 -4.95
N ALA A 134 -4.66 -7.43 -6.19
CA ALA A 134 -4.87 -8.75 -6.76
C ALA A 134 -4.19 -9.84 -5.93
N TYR A 135 -2.99 -9.56 -5.42
CA TYR A 135 -2.27 -10.47 -4.56
C TYR A 135 -2.98 -10.69 -3.22
N VAL A 136 -3.41 -9.61 -2.55
CA VAL A 136 -4.18 -9.73 -1.29
C VAL A 136 -5.49 -10.50 -1.50
N LEU A 137 -6.19 -10.26 -2.62
CA LEU A 137 -7.40 -11.00 -2.96
C LEU A 137 -7.12 -12.50 -3.11
N ALA A 138 -6.00 -12.88 -3.73
CA ALA A 138 -5.62 -14.29 -3.88
C ALA A 138 -5.32 -14.94 -2.52
N LEU A 139 -4.64 -14.22 -1.60
CA LEU A 139 -4.37 -14.70 -0.24
C LEU A 139 -5.63 -14.79 0.64
N LEU A 140 -6.66 -13.98 0.35
CA LEU A 140 -7.99 -14.05 0.97
C LEU A 140 -8.94 -15.07 0.31
N ASP A 141 -8.41 -15.95 -0.54
CA ASP A 141 -9.15 -16.95 -1.31
C ASP A 141 -10.23 -16.38 -2.26
N ARG A 142 -10.09 -15.12 -2.66
CA ARG A 142 -10.97 -14.45 -3.64
C ARG A 142 -10.42 -14.62 -5.07
N GLN A 143 -10.22 -15.89 -5.45
CA GLN A 143 -9.47 -16.29 -6.64
C GLN A 143 -9.96 -15.65 -7.95
N GLN A 144 -11.28 -15.57 -8.16
CA GLN A 144 -11.84 -15.04 -9.41
C GLN A 144 -11.57 -13.55 -9.59
N GLU A 145 -11.62 -12.79 -8.49
CA GLU A 145 -11.34 -11.35 -8.49
C GLU A 145 -9.85 -11.09 -8.71
N ALA A 146 -9.00 -11.85 -8.03
CA ALA A 146 -7.55 -11.82 -8.23
C ALA A 146 -7.18 -12.14 -9.69
N ARG A 147 -7.70 -13.23 -10.26
CA ARG A 147 -7.47 -13.60 -11.68
C ARG A 147 -7.86 -12.49 -12.64
N THR A 148 -8.98 -11.83 -12.39
CA THR A 148 -9.48 -10.75 -13.26
C THR A 148 -8.51 -9.57 -13.27
N LEU A 149 -8.00 -9.17 -12.11
CA LEU A 149 -7.03 -8.08 -12.00
C LEU A 149 -5.66 -8.48 -12.57
N PHE A 150 -5.12 -9.63 -12.19
CA PHE A 150 -3.84 -10.10 -12.73
C PHE A 150 -3.85 -10.23 -14.25
N ARG A 151 -4.92 -10.81 -14.83
CA ARG A 151 -5.03 -10.91 -16.29
C ARG A 151 -5.01 -9.53 -16.96
N ARG A 152 -5.70 -8.53 -16.39
CA ARG A 152 -5.69 -7.16 -16.91
C ARG A 152 -4.29 -6.56 -16.85
N LEU A 153 -3.61 -6.71 -15.72
CA LEU A 153 -2.28 -6.15 -15.50
C LEU A 153 -1.24 -6.80 -16.42
N LEU A 154 -1.24 -8.12 -16.54
CA LEU A 154 -0.33 -8.85 -17.41
C LEU A 154 -0.54 -8.49 -18.89
N LYS A 155 -1.78 -8.28 -19.34
CA LYS A 155 -2.04 -7.78 -20.71
C LYS A 155 -1.49 -6.38 -20.95
N ALA A 156 -1.45 -5.54 -19.92
CA ALA A 156 -1.02 -4.14 -20.05
C ALA A 156 0.51 -3.98 -19.90
N GLY A 157 1.13 -4.67 -18.94
CA GLY A 157 2.55 -4.51 -18.59
C GLY A 157 3.43 -5.72 -18.93
N GLY A 158 2.87 -6.81 -19.42
CA GLY A 158 3.62 -7.97 -19.90
C GLY A 158 4.55 -8.58 -18.85
N LYS A 159 5.77 -8.89 -19.29
CA LYS A 159 6.76 -9.61 -18.50
C LYS A 159 7.22 -8.87 -17.24
N GLU A 160 7.31 -7.54 -17.29
CA GLU A 160 7.75 -6.74 -16.14
C GLU A 160 6.78 -6.88 -14.95
N VAL A 161 5.47 -6.83 -15.24
CA VAL A 161 4.43 -7.07 -14.22
C VAL A 161 4.51 -8.50 -13.70
N TYR A 162 4.66 -9.50 -14.58
CA TYR A 162 4.80 -10.90 -14.16
C TYR A 162 5.99 -11.09 -13.21
N ASP A 163 7.17 -10.62 -13.59
CA ASP A 163 8.40 -10.75 -12.80
C ASP A 163 8.29 -10.00 -11.47
N GLY A 164 7.61 -8.84 -11.46
CA GLY A 164 7.32 -8.08 -10.24
C GLY A 164 6.42 -8.85 -9.27
N GLN A 165 5.28 -9.35 -9.74
CA GLN A 165 4.36 -10.13 -8.91
C GLN A 165 5.01 -11.42 -8.39
N MET A 166 5.79 -12.11 -9.22
CA MET A 166 6.53 -13.29 -8.81
C MET A 166 7.56 -12.96 -7.71
N ARG A 167 8.23 -11.81 -7.80
CA ARG A 167 9.15 -11.34 -6.75
C ARG A 167 8.43 -11.10 -5.42
N ASP A 168 7.23 -10.51 -5.45
CA ASP A 168 6.44 -10.25 -4.24
C ASP A 168 6.03 -11.53 -3.52
N THR A 169 5.75 -12.60 -4.26
CA THR A 169 5.52 -13.93 -3.64
C THR A 169 6.76 -14.52 -2.97
N GLY A 170 7.95 -13.94 -3.17
CA GLY A 170 9.21 -14.34 -2.52
C GLY A 170 9.52 -13.57 -1.23
N ARG A 171 8.86 -12.43 -0.99
CA ARG A 171 9.02 -11.62 0.22
C ARG A 171 8.23 -12.27 1.36
N TYR A 172 8.88 -12.67 2.46
CA TYR A 172 8.25 -13.43 3.56
C TYR A 172 7.40 -14.62 3.06
N PRO A 173 8.01 -15.67 2.50
CA PRO A 173 7.28 -16.72 1.80
C PRO A 173 6.35 -17.49 2.75
N ILE A 174 5.10 -17.69 2.31
CA ILE A 174 4.07 -18.47 3.01
C ILE A 174 3.54 -19.59 2.10
N HIS A 175 2.82 -20.57 2.66
CA HIS A 175 2.38 -21.71 1.87
C HIS A 175 1.31 -21.36 0.83
N GLU A 176 0.49 -20.35 1.11
CA GLU A 176 -0.54 -19.79 0.24
C GLU A 176 0.04 -19.23 -1.07
N ASP A 177 1.31 -18.77 -1.05
CA ASP A 177 1.99 -18.20 -2.23
C ASP A 177 2.10 -19.20 -3.38
N ARG A 178 2.08 -20.51 -3.09
CA ARG A 178 2.10 -21.55 -4.13
C ARG A 178 0.88 -21.47 -5.05
N ALA A 179 -0.29 -21.15 -4.50
CA ALA A 179 -1.51 -21.00 -5.29
C ALA A 179 -1.44 -19.73 -6.15
N VAL A 180 -0.90 -18.64 -5.60
CA VAL A 180 -0.72 -17.36 -6.31
C VAL A 180 0.26 -17.51 -7.48
N ARG A 181 1.43 -18.13 -7.26
CA ARG A 181 2.42 -18.37 -8.32
C ARG A 181 1.84 -19.18 -9.48
N ARG A 182 1.13 -20.28 -9.17
CA ARG A 182 0.43 -21.07 -10.19
C ARG A 182 -0.57 -20.24 -10.99
N MET A 183 -1.33 -19.38 -10.33
CA MET A 183 -2.27 -18.49 -11.02
C MET A 183 -1.54 -17.53 -11.96
N LEU A 184 -0.41 -16.95 -11.54
CA LEU A 184 0.39 -16.06 -12.38
C LEU A 184 0.97 -16.81 -13.59
N ASP A 185 1.50 -18.02 -13.38
CA ASP A 185 2.02 -18.88 -14.45
C ASP A 185 0.93 -19.22 -15.48
N ASP A 186 -0.24 -19.70 -15.01
CA ASP A 186 -1.39 -19.99 -15.89
C ASP A 186 -1.77 -18.77 -16.74
N LEU A 187 -1.86 -17.59 -16.11
CA LEU A 187 -2.26 -16.36 -16.80
C LEU A 187 -1.18 -15.86 -17.76
N TRP A 188 0.10 -16.06 -17.44
CA TRP A 188 1.19 -15.72 -18.35
C TRP A 188 1.15 -16.60 -19.60
N GLU A 189 0.96 -17.91 -19.44
CA GLU A 189 0.79 -18.85 -20.56
C GLU A 189 -0.48 -18.59 -21.39
N GLU A 190 -1.54 -18.02 -20.79
CA GLU A 190 -2.75 -17.60 -21.52
C GLU A 190 -2.49 -16.39 -22.42
N ILE A 191 -1.56 -15.50 -22.05
CA ILE A 191 -1.33 -14.20 -22.73
C ILE A 191 -0.14 -14.25 -23.70
N ASP A 192 0.86 -15.10 -23.45
CA ASP A 192 2.03 -15.28 -24.32
C ASP A 192 1.74 -16.14 -25.57
N LYS A 193 0.50 -16.62 -25.72
CA LYS A 193 -0.01 -17.33 -26.90
C LYS A 193 -0.74 -16.40 -27.86
#